data_AF-K7E8Y7-F1
#
_entry.id   AF-K7E8Y7-F1
#
_cell.length_a   1.000
_cell.length_b   1.000
_cell.length_c   1.000
_cell.angle_alpha   90.00
_cell.angle_beta   90.00
_cell.angle_gamma   90.00
#
_symmetry.space_group_name_H-M   'P 1'
#
loop_
_entity.id
_entity.type
_entity.pdbx_description
1 polymer ?
#
loop_
_entity_poly.entity_id
_entity_poly.type
_entity_poly.pdbx_seq_one_letter_code
_entity_poly.pdbx_strand_id
1 'polypeptide(L)'
;MDFIVITSLQIGADICGFNEETTYELCLRWMQLGAFYPFSRNHNAIGLKEQDPAVFGAEFAEISRSALMTRYTLLPYLYTLFYHSHVSGNTVVRGLMHEFISDPQTHAIDRAFLWGPAFMITPVLEEGARAVDVYFPEATWFNYYTVIIFIILTEKN
;
A
#
# COMPACT_ATOMS: atom_id res chain seq x y z
N MET A 1 1.52 -1.64 16.48
CA MET A 1 1.06 -3.04 16.69
C MET A 1 1.09 -3.64 15.31
N ASP A 2 2.16 -4.33 14.98
CA ASP A 2 2.53 -4.52 13.59
C ASP A 2 1.87 -5.80 13.06
N PHE A 3 0.77 -5.59 12.33
CA PHE A 3 -0.07 -6.66 11.81
C PHE A 3 0.61 -7.51 10.72
N ILE A 4 1.79 -7.11 10.26
CA ILE A 4 2.60 -7.79 9.24
C ILE A 4 3.00 -9.22 9.67
N VAL A 5 3.03 -9.50 10.98
CA VAL A 5 3.43 -10.79 11.56
C VAL A 5 2.23 -11.72 11.79
N ILE A 6 1.00 -11.21 11.77
CA ILE A 6 -0.20 -11.99 12.09
C ILE A 6 -0.89 -12.44 10.80
N THR A 7 -1.21 -13.73 10.69
CA THR A 7 -1.87 -14.38 9.54
C THR A 7 -3.32 -13.96 9.29
N SER A 8 -3.77 -12.83 9.84
CA SER A 8 -5.11 -12.32 9.60
C SER A 8 -5.24 -11.88 8.15
N LEU A 9 -6.07 -12.61 7.41
CA LEU A 9 -6.26 -12.45 5.97
C LEU A 9 -6.77 -11.05 5.62
N GLN A 10 -7.78 -10.56 6.34
CA GLN A 10 -8.48 -9.31 6.04
C GLN A 10 -8.18 -8.25 7.10
N ILE A 11 -7.13 -7.48 6.85
CA ILE A 11 -6.71 -6.36 7.69
C ILE A 11 -6.64 -5.07 6.87
N GLY A 12 -6.91 -3.95 7.55
CA GLY A 12 -6.83 -2.61 7.00
C GLY A 12 -7.33 -1.61 8.04
N ALA A 13 -6.82 -0.38 7.95
CA ALA A 13 -7.32 0.72 8.76
C ALA A 13 -8.52 1.39 8.07
N ASP A 14 -9.30 2.15 8.83
CA ASP A 14 -10.34 3.01 8.28
C ASP A 14 -9.70 4.13 7.46
N ILE A 15 -9.86 4.05 6.14
CA ILE A 15 -9.27 4.98 5.19
C ILE A 15 -9.84 6.39 5.45
N CYS A 16 -8.95 7.38 5.41
CA CYS A 16 -9.18 8.79 5.75
C CYS A 16 -9.32 9.09 7.26
N GLY A 17 -9.35 8.06 8.11
CA GLY A 17 -9.47 8.19 9.56
C GLY A 17 -10.91 8.01 10.02
N PHE A 18 -11.09 7.32 11.15
CA PHE A 18 -12.41 7.13 11.77
C PHE A 18 -12.81 8.30 12.66
N ASN A 19 -11.86 8.82 13.44
CA ASN A 19 -12.05 9.95 14.32
C ASN A 19 -11.53 11.23 13.66
N GLU A 20 -12.13 12.37 14.04
CA GLU A 20 -11.77 13.71 13.57
C GLU A 20 -12.05 13.98 12.09
N GLU A 21 -12.06 15.27 11.70
CA GLU A 21 -12.26 15.65 10.31
C GLU A 21 -10.97 15.50 9.52
N THR A 22 -11.01 14.72 8.44
CA THR A 22 -9.87 14.56 7.53
C THR A 22 -9.61 15.83 6.71
N THR A 23 -8.39 15.96 6.17
CA THR A 23 -8.06 17.01 5.20
C THR A 23 -8.03 16.43 3.78
N TYR A 24 -8.14 17.31 2.77
CA TYR A 24 -8.10 16.90 1.37
C TYR A 24 -6.83 16.10 1.05
N GLU A 25 -5.65 16.62 1.42
CA GLU A 25 -4.38 15.95 1.13
C GLU A 25 -4.25 14.63 1.89
N LEU A 26 -4.59 14.61 3.18
CA LEU A 26 -4.53 13.40 4.00
C LEU A 26 -5.42 12.29 3.42
N CYS A 27 -6.69 12.58 3.15
CA CYS A 27 -7.63 11.60 2.62
C CYS A 27 -7.24 11.14 1.21
N LEU A 28 -6.71 12.04 0.37
CA LEU A 28 -6.22 11.68 -0.97
C LEU A 28 -5.07 10.68 -0.90
N ARG A 29 -4.08 10.94 -0.03
CA ARG A 29 -2.94 10.03 0.21
C ARG A 29 -3.39 8.72 0.83
N TRP A 30 -4.35 8.76 1.75
CA TRP A 30 -4.87 7.57 2.38
C TRP A 30 -5.71 6.72 1.42
N MET A 31 -6.43 7.32 0.47
CA MET A 31 -7.11 6.57 -0.59
C MET A 31 -6.11 5.83 -1.48
N GLN A 32 -4.97 6.45 -1.80
CA GLN A 32 -3.89 5.82 -2.57
C GLN A 32 -3.27 4.64 -1.81
N LEU A 33 -2.94 4.80 -0.53
CA LEU A 33 -2.41 3.73 0.32
C LEU A 33 -3.45 2.64 0.60
N GLY A 34 -4.64 3.04 1.04
CA GLY A 34 -5.72 2.19 1.51
C GLY A 34 -6.30 1.30 0.42
N ALA A 35 -6.21 1.72 -0.84
CA ALA A 35 -6.49 0.86 -2.00
C ALA A 35 -5.63 -0.43 -2.00
N PHE A 36 -4.52 -0.46 -1.27
CA PHE A 36 -3.64 -1.62 -1.11
C PHE A 36 -3.74 -2.31 0.26
N TYR A 37 -4.74 -1.99 1.08
CA TYR A 37 -5.08 -2.82 2.25
C TYR A 37 -5.82 -4.09 1.79
N PRO A 38 -5.53 -5.28 2.35
CA PRO A 38 -6.35 -6.47 2.12
C PRO A 38 -7.84 -6.19 2.34
N PHE A 39 -8.16 -5.51 3.45
CA PHE A 39 -9.47 -4.94 3.73
C PHE A 39 -9.46 -3.42 3.51
N SER A 40 -9.82 -3.00 2.29
CA SER A 40 -9.85 -1.58 1.89
C SER A 40 -11.23 -0.97 2.14
N ARG A 41 -11.40 -0.25 3.26
CA ARG A 41 -12.66 0.39 3.65
C ARG A 41 -12.44 1.85 4.08
N ASN A 42 -13.20 2.78 3.49
CA ASN A 42 -13.38 4.12 4.05
C ASN A 42 -14.57 4.07 5.01
N HIS A 43 -14.36 4.46 6.26
CA HIS A 43 -15.38 4.46 7.31
C HIS A 43 -15.16 5.64 8.23
N ASN A 44 -16.25 6.26 8.69
CA ASN A 44 -16.26 7.53 9.39
C ASN A 44 -17.17 7.48 10.62
N ALA A 45 -16.84 8.23 11.67
CA ALA A 45 -17.70 8.34 12.84
C ALA A 45 -18.95 9.17 12.57
N ILE A 46 -20.00 8.91 13.35
CA ILE A 46 -21.26 9.64 13.28
C ILE A 46 -21.07 11.12 13.64
N GLY A 47 -21.69 12.02 12.87
CA GLY A 47 -21.66 13.46 13.13
C GLY A 47 -20.43 14.20 12.57
N LEU A 48 -19.48 13.49 11.96
CA LEU A 48 -18.38 14.10 11.21
C LEU A 48 -18.79 14.41 9.77
N LYS A 49 -18.05 15.32 9.12
CA LYS A 49 -18.23 15.63 7.70
C LYS A 49 -18.03 14.39 6.84
N GLU A 50 -18.77 14.32 5.74
CA GLU A 50 -18.61 13.27 4.74
C GLU A 50 -17.17 13.26 4.20
N GLN A 51 -16.63 12.07 3.96
CA GLN A 51 -15.25 11.86 3.52
C GLN A 51 -15.12 10.76 2.45
N ASP A 52 -16.22 10.39 1.81
CA ASP A 52 -16.14 9.49 0.65
C ASP A 52 -15.51 10.21 -0.55
N PRO A 53 -14.94 9.48 -1.52
CA PRO A 53 -14.19 10.11 -2.61
C PRO A 53 -15.00 11.08 -3.48
N ALA A 54 -16.33 11.00 -3.50
CA ALA A 54 -17.15 11.85 -4.36
C ALA A 54 -17.34 13.27 -3.78
N VAL A 55 -17.16 13.47 -2.47
CA VAL A 55 -17.44 14.77 -1.82
C VAL A 55 -16.32 15.81 -2.01
N PHE A 56 -15.09 15.37 -2.34
CA PHE A 56 -13.92 16.24 -2.51
C PHE A 56 -13.76 16.82 -3.92
N GLY A 57 -14.70 16.55 -4.83
CA GLY A 57 -14.71 17.07 -6.20
C GLY A 57 -14.04 16.15 -7.24
N ALA A 58 -14.11 16.56 -8.51
CA ALA A 58 -13.79 15.72 -9.66
C ALA A 58 -12.32 15.24 -9.71
N GLU A 59 -11.37 16.09 -9.34
CA GLU A 59 -9.94 15.75 -9.33
C GLU A 59 -9.64 14.67 -8.28
N PHE A 60 -10.17 14.80 -7.07
CA PHE A 60 -10.02 13.80 -6.02
C PHE A 60 -10.63 12.46 -6.44
N ALA A 61 -11.83 12.51 -7.02
CA ALA A 61 -12.51 11.32 -7.53
C ALA A 61 -11.71 10.63 -8.65
N GLU A 62 -11.05 11.38 -9.52
CA GLU A 62 -10.19 10.83 -10.58
C GLU A 62 -8.98 10.08 -10.02
N ILE A 63 -8.27 10.72 -9.10
CA ILE A 63 -7.09 10.12 -8.46
C ILE A 63 -7.50 8.88 -7.66
N SER A 64 -8.60 8.95 -6.92
CA SER A 64 -9.15 7.82 -6.16
C SER A 64 -9.56 6.67 -7.08
N ARG A 65 -10.19 6.98 -8.22
CA ARG A 65 -10.56 5.99 -9.22
C ARG A 65 -9.33 5.31 -9.80
N SER A 66 -8.26 6.04 -10.10
CA SER A 66 -7.01 5.47 -10.62
C SER A 66 -6.39 4.45 -9.66
N ALA A 67 -6.31 4.78 -8.36
CA ALA A 67 -5.81 3.87 -7.33
C ALA A 67 -6.71 2.62 -7.20
N LEU A 68 -8.04 2.80 -7.16
CA LEU A 68 -8.99 1.70 -7.09
C LEU A 68 -8.93 0.82 -8.35
N MET A 69 -8.86 1.40 -9.54
CA MET A 69 -8.75 0.62 -10.79
C MET A 69 -7.51 -0.27 -10.77
N THR A 70 -6.37 0.24 -10.26
CA THR A 70 -5.16 -0.57 -10.07
C THR A 70 -5.40 -1.76 -9.14
N ARG A 71 -6.05 -1.53 -8.00
CA ARG A 71 -6.49 -2.62 -7.09
C ARG A 71 -7.38 -3.63 -7.83
N TYR A 72 -8.39 -3.15 -8.58
CA TYR A 72 -9.32 -4.02 -9.30
C TYR A 72 -8.64 -4.86 -10.39
N THR A 73 -7.65 -4.30 -11.09
CA THR A 73 -6.80 -5.06 -12.02
C THR A 73 -6.01 -6.17 -11.32
N LEU A 74 -5.55 -5.91 -10.09
CA LEU A 74 -4.75 -6.83 -9.29
C LEU A 74 -5.59 -7.82 -8.46
N LEU A 75 -6.93 -7.77 -8.52
CA LEU A 75 -7.78 -8.69 -7.77
C LEU A 75 -7.49 -10.17 -8.01
N PRO A 76 -7.19 -10.65 -9.24
CA PRO A 76 -6.81 -12.05 -9.43
C PRO A 76 -5.57 -12.42 -8.62
N TYR A 77 -4.54 -11.56 -8.63
CA TYR A 77 -3.33 -11.77 -7.84
C TYR A 77 -3.62 -11.75 -6.34
N LEU A 78 -4.32 -10.72 -5.86
CA LEU A 78 -4.68 -10.57 -4.46
C LEU A 78 -5.50 -11.78 -3.96
N TYR A 79 -6.45 -12.27 -4.77
CA TYR A 79 -7.24 -13.45 -4.46
C TYR A 79 -6.38 -14.72 -4.36
N THR A 80 -5.41 -14.88 -5.25
CA THR A 80 -4.44 -15.99 -5.15
C THR A 80 -3.58 -15.90 -3.89
N LEU A 81 -3.20 -14.69 -3.45
CA LEU A 81 -2.51 -14.51 -2.17
C LEU A 81 -3.38 -14.93 -0.99
N PHE A 82 -4.66 -14.56 -0.99
CA PHE A 82 -5.62 -15.02 0.01
C PHE A 82 -5.76 -16.54 0.02
N TYR A 83 -5.81 -17.17 -1.15
CA TYR A 83 -5.82 -18.62 -1.27
C TYR A 83 -4.59 -19.26 -0.61
N HIS A 84 -3.36 -18.82 -0.97
CA HIS A 84 -2.13 -19.35 -0.38
C HIS A 84 -2.02 -19.10 1.12
N SER A 85 -2.52 -17.96 1.58
CA SER A 85 -2.57 -17.65 2.99
C SER A 85 -3.51 -18.60 3.73
N HIS A 86 -4.67 -18.92 3.15
CA HIS A 86 -5.61 -19.90 3.70
C HIS A 86 -5.06 -21.34 3.71
N VAL A 87 -4.44 -21.80 2.60
CA VAL A 87 -4.03 -23.22 2.47
C VAL A 87 -2.65 -23.53 3.02
N SER A 88 -1.76 -22.54 3.14
CA SER A 88 -0.36 -22.75 3.53
C SER A 88 0.13 -21.82 4.64
N GLY A 89 -0.71 -20.88 5.12
CA GLY A 89 -0.31 -19.92 6.15
C GLY A 89 0.62 -18.82 5.66
N ASN A 90 0.76 -18.65 4.34
CA ASN A 90 1.55 -17.55 3.76
C ASN A 90 0.97 -16.18 4.17
N THR A 91 1.77 -15.13 4.11
CA THR A 91 1.30 -13.75 4.37
C THR A 91 0.81 -13.10 3.09
N VAL A 92 -0.32 -12.37 3.16
CA VAL A 92 -0.83 -11.53 2.05
C VAL A 92 -0.04 -10.23 1.97
N VAL A 93 -0.01 -9.48 3.08
CA VAL A 93 0.86 -8.31 3.26
C VAL A 93 2.09 -8.75 4.03
N ARG A 94 3.28 -8.36 3.56
CA ARG A 94 4.55 -8.67 4.23
C ARG A 94 5.53 -7.50 4.17
N GLY A 95 6.37 -7.38 5.19
CA GLY A 95 7.50 -6.45 5.17
C GLY A 95 8.58 -6.95 4.21
N LEU A 96 9.43 -6.05 3.73
CA LEU A 96 10.51 -6.40 2.80
C LEU A 96 11.45 -7.47 3.40
N MET A 97 11.72 -7.41 4.71
CA MET A 97 12.56 -8.39 5.40
C MET A 97 12.08 -9.85 5.29
N HIS A 98 10.78 -10.08 5.08
CA HIS A 98 10.26 -11.45 4.95
C HIS A 98 10.69 -12.11 3.63
N GLU A 99 10.93 -11.31 2.58
CA GLU A 99 11.38 -11.79 1.28
C GLU A 99 12.91 -11.67 1.14
N PHE A 100 13.51 -10.66 1.77
CA PHE A 100 14.93 -10.31 1.66
C PHE A 100 15.67 -10.41 2.99
N ILE A 101 15.52 -11.53 3.70
CA ILE A 101 16.04 -11.69 5.08
C ILE A 101 17.57 -11.54 5.18
N SER A 102 18.30 -11.87 4.11
CA SER A 102 19.76 -11.76 4.03
C SER A 102 20.25 -10.32 3.88
N ASP A 103 19.36 -9.38 3.58
CA ASP A 103 19.65 -7.96 3.45
C ASP A 103 19.26 -7.23 4.74
N PRO A 104 20.24 -6.83 5.58
CA PRO A 104 19.96 -6.18 6.86
C PRO A 104 19.27 -4.82 6.73
N GLN A 105 19.39 -4.15 5.57
CA GLN A 105 18.75 -2.85 5.37
C GLN A 105 17.23 -2.98 5.36
N THR A 106 16.71 -4.14 4.96
CA THR A 106 15.26 -4.38 4.91
C THR A 106 14.60 -4.59 6.26
N HIS A 107 15.37 -4.87 7.32
CA HIS A 107 14.86 -5.19 8.65
C HIS A 107 14.29 -3.97 9.38
N ALA A 108 14.79 -2.78 9.05
CA ALA A 108 14.34 -1.51 9.64
C ALA A 108 13.27 -0.78 8.81
N ILE A 109 12.88 -1.34 7.64
CA ILE A 109 11.93 -0.67 6.74
C ILE A 109 10.50 -0.99 7.16
N ASP A 110 9.79 0.03 7.60
CA ASP A 110 8.37 -0.01 7.99
C ASP A 110 7.46 0.90 7.13
N ARG A 111 8.04 1.68 6.22
CA ARG A 111 7.35 2.63 5.32
C ARG A 111 7.05 2.08 3.92
N ALA A 112 7.37 0.82 3.68
CA ALA A 112 7.06 0.10 2.45
C ALA A 112 6.67 -1.35 2.77
N PHE A 113 5.82 -1.93 1.94
CA PHE A 113 5.36 -3.31 2.13
C PHE A 113 5.12 -4.00 0.79
N LEU A 114 5.03 -5.32 0.83
CA LEU A 114 4.73 -6.15 -0.33
C LEU A 114 3.32 -6.75 -0.21
N TRP A 115 2.65 -6.88 -1.36
CA TRP A 115 1.64 -7.90 -1.58
C TRP A 115 2.31 -9.15 -2.12
N GLY A 116 2.26 -10.23 -1.33
CA GLY A 116 2.97 -11.45 -1.64
C GLY A 116 4.47 -11.19 -1.86
N PRO A 117 5.14 -11.95 -2.73
CA PRO A 117 6.57 -11.79 -2.99
C PRO A 117 6.91 -10.74 -4.07
N ALA A 118 5.94 -10.26 -4.86
CA ALA A 118 6.24 -9.65 -6.16
C ALA A 118 5.76 -8.21 -6.36
N PHE A 119 4.87 -7.70 -5.52
CA PHE A 119 4.27 -6.38 -5.71
C PHE A 119 4.61 -5.47 -4.54
N MET A 120 5.51 -4.51 -4.75
CA MET A 120 5.94 -3.56 -3.72
C MET A 120 5.14 -2.26 -3.77
N ILE A 121 4.64 -1.85 -2.60
CA ILE A 121 3.89 -0.61 -2.40
C ILE A 121 4.72 0.34 -1.54
N THR A 122 4.98 1.53 -2.06
CA THR A 122 5.77 2.60 -1.42
C THR A 122 4.94 3.89 -1.38
N PRO A 123 4.10 4.08 -0.34
CA PRO A 123 3.20 5.22 -0.24
C PRO A 123 3.93 6.52 0.13
N VAL A 124 3.34 7.66 -0.23
CA VAL A 124 3.72 8.97 0.32
C VAL A 124 2.95 9.17 1.63
N LEU A 125 3.67 9.31 2.74
CA LEU A 125 3.09 9.35 4.09
C LEU A 125 3.24 10.70 4.80
N GLU A 126 4.01 11.64 4.23
CA GLU A 126 4.26 12.96 4.83
C GLU A 126 3.41 14.04 4.14
N GLU A 127 2.86 14.97 4.93
CA GLU A 127 2.11 16.12 4.43
C GLU A 127 3.01 17.03 3.56
N GLY A 128 2.47 17.54 2.45
CA GLY A 128 3.20 18.39 1.51
C GLY A 128 4.22 17.64 0.63
N ALA A 129 4.56 16.39 0.94
CA ALA A 129 5.50 15.62 0.13
C ALA A 129 4.93 15.29 -1.26
N ARG A 130 5.82 15.30 -2.25
CA ARG A 130 5.53 14.99 -3.66
C ARG A 130 6.40 13.86 -4.23
N ALA A 131 7.39 13.43 -3.47
CA ALA A 131 8.27 12.31 -3.77
C ALA A 131 8.53 11.52 -2.48
N VAL A 132 9.00 10.27 -2.64
CA VAL A 132 9.41 9.41 -1.54
C VAL A 132 10.74 8.77 -1.91
N ASP A 133 11.67 8.74 -0.96
CA ASP A 133 12.91 7.97 -1.10
C ASP A 133 12.62 6.51 -0.77
N VAL A 134 12.95 5.63 -1.72
CA VAL A 134 12.62 4.20 -1.65
C VAL A 134 13.90 3.39 -1.71
N TYR A 135 14.02 2.45 -0.78
CA TYR A 135 15.03 1.41 -0.85
C TYR A 135 14.56 0.25 -1.73
N PHE A 136 15.41 -0.18 -2.65
CA PHE A 136 15.16 -1.33 -3.52
C PHE A 136 16.15 -2.45 -3.18
N PRO A 137 15.71 -3.56 -2.58
CA PRO A 137 16.54 -4.74 -2.36
C PRO A 137 17.07 -5.31 -3.69
N GLU A 138 18.12 -6.13 -3.64
CA GLU A 138 18.75 -6.75 -4.82
C GLU A 138 17.76 -7.65 -5.58
N ALA A 139 17.09 -7.08 -6.58
CA ALA A 139 16.17 -7.72 -7.51
C ALA A 139 15.95 -6.81 -8.72
N THR A 140 15.20 -7.32 -9.72
CA THR A 140 14.73 -6.47 -10.83
C THR A 140 13.37 -5.89 -10.47
N TRP A 141 13.29 -4.57 -10.29
CA TRP A 141 12.06 -3.86 -9.97
C TRP A 141 11.53 -3.11 -11.18
N PHE A 142 10.26 -3.36 -11.52
CA PHE A 142 9.56 -2.67 -12.60
C PHE A 142 8.57 -1.67 -12.00
N ASN A 143 8.53 -0.47 -12.55
CA ASN A 143 7.44 0.45 -12.28
C ASN A 143 6.14 -0.11 -12.88
N TYR A 144 5.14 -0.37 -12.06
CA TYR A 144 3.89 -1.00 -12.49
C TYR A 144 3.17 -0.24 -13.62
N TYR A 145 3.19 1.09 -13.59
CA TYR A 145 2.44 1.93 -14.53
C TYR A 145 3.17 2.12 -15.87
N THR A 146 4.50 2.23 -15.85
CA THR A 146 5.30 2.55 -17.04
C THR A 146 6.04 1.35 -17.62
N VAL A 147 6.14 0.26 -16.85
CA VAL A 147 6.92 -0.95 -17.17
C VAL A 147 8.43 -0.65 -17.34
N ILE A 148 8.88 0.51 -16.87
CA ILE A 148 10.30 0.89 -16.87
C ILE A 148 11.00 0.20 -15.69
N ILE A 149 12.18 -0.38 -15.95
CA ILE A 149 13.04 -0.97 -14.93
C ILE A 149 13.66 0.15 -14.08
N PHE A 150 13.54 0.06 -12.76
CA PHE A 150 14.39 0.83 -11.87
C PHE A 150 15.80 0.24 -11.93
N ILE A 151 16.72 0.97 -12.57
CA ILE A 151 18.13 0.58 -12.60
C ILE A 151 18.71 0.89 -11.23
N ILE A 152 18.98 -0.14 -10.44
CA ILE A 152 19.81 -0.01 -9.24
C ILE A 152 21.24 0.20 -9.74
N LEU A 153 21.70 1.44 -9.76
CA LEU A 153 23.12 1.76 -9.90
C LEU A 153 23.78 1.34 -8.58
N THR A 154 24.20 0.07 -8.49
CA THR A 154 25.06 -0.35 -7.41
C THR A 154 26.42 0.29 -7.65
N GLU A 155 26.77 1.33 -6.88
CA GLU A 155 28.16 1.68 -6.65
C GLU A 155 28.80 0.49 -5.92
N LYS A 156 29.34 -0.46 -6.69
CA LYS A 156 30.30 -1.44 -6.17
C LYS A 156 31.56 -0.66 -5.82
N ASN A 157 31.76 -0.38 -4.53
CA ASN A 157 33.10 -0.18 -3.98
C ASN A 157 33.81 -1.53 -3.86
#